data_AF-A0A420BKZ1-F1
#
_entry.id   AF-A0A420BKZ1-F1
#
_cell.length_a   1.000
_cell.length_b   1.000
_cell.length_c   1.000
_cell.angle_alpha   90.00
_cell.angle_beta   90.00
_cell.angle_gamma   90.00
#
_symmetry.space_group_name_H-M   'P 1'
#
loop_
_entity.id
_entity.type
_entity.pdbx_description
1 polymer ?
#
loop_
_entity_poly.entity_id
_entity_poly.type
_entity_poly.pdbx_seq_one_letter_code
_entity_poly.pdbx_strand_id
1 'polypeptide(L)'
;MILKQDIIIALSKRLSLPYTGTEQDWDIEMADSSRINEFIDLYHEYDLAFEERMTLMSLIVASYDDYLNEYDVSVDYRWDKIRAMLSKDKRYFVELIDYWSLDNEHDEDHIFKITPLMRTV
;
A
#
# COMPACT_ATOMS: atom_id res chain seq x y z
N MET A 1 -2.27 -6.16 -9.78
CA MET A 1 -3.39 -5.21 -9.93
C MET A 1 -2.99 -4.10 -10.88
N ILE A 2 -3.82 -3.78 -11.86
CA ILE A 2 -3.54 -2.66 -12.79
C ILE A 2 -4.18 -1.39 -12.23
N LEU A 3 -3.36 -0.40 -11.88
CA LEU A 3 -3.81 0.91 -11.43
C LEU A 3 -4.28 1.74 -12.63
N LYS A 4 -5.41 2.46 -12.48
CA LYS A 4 -5.96 3.30 -13.55
C LYS A 4 -5.27 4.68 -13.55
N GLN A 5 -4.81 5.13 -14.71
CA GLN A 5 -4.03 6.35 -14.86
C GLN A 5 -4.79 7.62 -14.42
N ASP A 6 -6.08 7.71 -14.71
CA ASP A 6 -6.94 8.83 -14.28
C ASP A 6 -7.07 8.91 -12.75
N ILE A 7 -7.13 7.76 -12.08
CA ILE A 7 -7.17 7.67 -10.61
C ILE A 7 -5.82 8.06 -10.01
N ILE A 8 -4.71 7.59 -10.59
CA ILE A 8 -3.36 8.00 -10.19
C ILE A 8 -3.22 9.52 -10.25
N ILE A 9 -3.64 10.15 -11.35
CA ILE A 9 -3.59 11.60 -11.52
C ILE A 9 -4.43 12.30 -10.44
N ALA A 10 -5.65 11.83 -10.20
CA ALA A 10 -6.56 12.41 -9.22
C ALA A 10 -6.01 12.31 -7.78
N LEU A 11 -5.54 11.13 -7.38
CA LEU A 11 -4.95 10.90 -6.05
C LEU A 11 -3.64 11.66 -5.89
N SER A 12 -2.77 11.68 -6.89
CA SER A 12 -1.52 12.44 -6.85
C SER A 12 -1.76 13.92 -6.61
N LYS A 13 -2.74 14.50 -7.30
CA LYS A 13 -3.13 15.89 -7.07
C LYS A 13 -3.73 16.09 -5.67
N ARG A 14 -4.61 15.18 -5.23
CA ARG A 14 -5.28 15.27 -3.92
C ARG A 14 -4.30 15.19 -2.76
N LEU A 15 -3.34 14.28 -2.85
CA LEU A 15 -2.28 14.05 -1.87
C LEU A 15 -1.06 14.96 -2.10
N SER A 16 -1.07 15.84 -3.10
CA SER A 16 0.08 16.69 -3.45
C SER A 16 1.39 15.89 -3.59
N LEU A 17 1.29 14.70 -4.20
CA LEU A 17 2.44 13.82 -4.46
C LEU A 17 3.31 14.41 -5.59
N PRO A 18 4.63 14.17 -5.58
CA PRO A 18 5.56 14.67 -6.59
C PRO A 18 5.47 13.90 -7.93
N TYR A 19 4.26 13.52 -8.33
CA TYR A 19 3.96 12.78 -9.55
C TYR A 19 4.21 13.62 -10.79
N THR A 20 5.02 13.10 -11.71
CA THR A 20 5.42 13.79 -12.96
C THR A 20 4.69 13.28 -14.20
N GLY A 21 4.03 12.12 -14.11
CA GLY A 21 3.34 11.48 -15.23
C GLY A 21 4.17 10.44 -15.98
N THR A 22 5.37 10.12 -15.47
CA THR A 22 6.31 9.17 -16.09
C THR A 22 6.64 7.96 -15.23
N GLU A 23 6.14 7.94 -13.99
CA GLU A 23 6.29 6.86 -13.01
C GLU A 23 5.67 5.56 -13.56
N GLN A 24 6.40 4.45 -13.44
CA GLN A 24 5.95 3.14 -13.89
C GLN A 24 5.22 2.41 -12.76
N ASP A 25 5.81 2.42 -11.56
CA ASP A 25 5.27 1.80 -10.35
C ASP A 25 4.88 2.90 -9.38
N TRP A 26 3.83 3.65 -9.73
CA TRP A 26 3.40 4.86 -9.00
C TRP A 26 3.27 4.66 -7.48
N ASP A 27 2.74 3.52 -7.04
CA ASP A 27 2.56 3.20 -5.63
C ASP A 27 3.87 3.00 -4.88
N ILE A 28 4.91 2.48 -5.56
CA ILE A 28 6.27 2.34 -5.02
C ILE A 28 7.01 3.68 -5.11
N GLU A 29 6.97 4.35 -6.25
CA GLU A 29 7.72 5.60 -6.47
C GLU A 29 7.19 6.77 -5.64
N MET A 30 5.89 6.79 -5.33
CA MET A 30 5.27 7.81 -4.48
C MET A 30 5.10 7.38 -3.02
N ALA A 31 5.60 6.20 -2.65
CA ALA A 31 5.57 5.72 -1.29
C ALA A 31 6.28 6.70 -0.34
N ASP A 32 5.73 6.86 0.87
CA ASP A 32 6.28 7.78 1.87
C ASP A 32 5.96 7.27 3.28
N SER A 33 7.00 6.74 3.94
CA SER A 33 6.95 6.20 5.31
C SER A 33 6.44 7.21 6.35
N SER A 34 6.62 8.51 6.09
CA SER A 34 6.22 9.59 6.99
C SER A 34 4.74 9.97 6.86
N ARG A 35 4.08 9.56 5.77
CA ARG A 35 2.71 9.95 5.41
C ARG A 35 1.67 8.84 5.52
N ILE A 36 2.04 7.65 5.98
CA ILE A 36 1.12 6.50 6.10
C ILE A 36 -0.19 6.86 6.84
N ASN A 37 -0.12 7.65 7.92
CA ASN A 37 -1.32 8.04 8.67
C ASN A 37 -2.25 8.93 7.83
N GLU A 38 -1.71 9.86 7.04
CA GLU A 38 -2.49 10.69 6.12
C GLU A 38 -3.18 9.82 5.06
N PHE A 39 -2.48 8.82 4.52
CA PHE A 39 -3.03 7.91 3.53
C PHE A 39 -4.15 7.03 4.12
N ILE A 40 -3.96 6.52 5.34
CA ILE A 40 -5.00 5.77 6.08
C ILE A 40 -6.22 6.65 6.36
N ASP A 41 -6.01 7.90 6.79
CA ASP A 41 -7.10 8.83 7.06
C ASP A 41 -7.90 9.14 5.79
N LEU A 42 -7.21 9.39 4.67
CA LEU A 42 -7.83 9.57 3.36
C LEU A 42 -8.62 8.32 2.94
N TYR A 43 -8.09 7.12 3.16
CA TYR A 43 -8.78 5.88 2.83
C TYR A 43 -10.14 5.78 3.53
N HIS A 44 -10.29 6.34 4.73
CA HIS A 44 -11.54 6.30 5.48
C HIS A 44 -12.52 7.43 5.15
N GLU A 45 -12.16 8.38 4.27
CA GLU A 45 -13.08 9.42 3.84
C GLU A 45 -14.28 8.83 3.08
N TYR A 46 -15.47 9.40 3.29
CA TYR A 46 -16.74 8.85 2.79
C TYR A 46 -16.84 8.88 1.26
N ASP A 47 -16.18 9.83 0.61
CA ASP A 47 -16.38 10.14 -0.81
C ASP A 47 -15.40 9.42 -1.76
N LEU A 48 -14.50 8.56 -1.28
CA LEU A 48 -13.65 7.78 -2.19
C LEU A 48 -14.45 6.69 -2.91
N ALA A 49 -14.39 6.73 -4.23
CA ALA A 49 -14.83 5.65 -5.09
C ALA A 49 -14.02 4.37 -4.81
N PHE A 50 -14.62 3.22 -5.15
CA PHE A 50 -14.02 1.93 -4.87
C PHE A 50 -12.62 1.80 -5.50
N GLU A 51 -12.45 2.18 -6.77
CA GLU A 51 -11.15 2.10 -7.42
C GLU A 51 -10.11 3.08 -6.87
N GLU A 52 -10.53 4.23 -6.33
CA GLU A 52 -9.61 5.13 -5.61
C GLU A 52 -9.10 4.47 -4.34
N ARG A 53 -9.97 3.76 -3.60
CA ARG A 53 -9.56 2.99 -2.40
C ARG A 53 -8.57 1.89 -2.76
N MET A 54 -8.77 1.21 -3.88
CA MET A 54 -7.86 0.18 -4.36
C MET A 54 -6.48 0.77 -4.66
N THR A 55 -6.41 1.87 -5.41
CA THR A 55 -5.15 2.56 -5.73
C THR A 55 -4.47 3.12 -4.49
N LEU A 56 -5.24 3.71 -3.56
CA LEU A 56 -4.71 4.22 -2.31
C LEU A 56 -4.20 3.11 -1.39
N MET A 57 -4.82 1.93 -1.39
CA MET A 57 -4.33 0.78 -0.62
C MET A 57 -2.95 0.34 -1.08
N SER A 58 -2.71 0.29 -2.40
CA SER A 58 -1.37 0.01 -2.96
C SER A 58 -0.31 0.96 -2.39
N LEU A 59 -0.59 2.27 -2.40
CA LEU A 59 0.31 3.29 -1.84
C LEU A 59 0.54 3.10 -0.32
N ILE A 60 -0.51 2.78 0.43
CA ILE A 60 -0.41 2.52 1.88
C ILE A 60 0.50 1.33 2.16
N VAL A 61 0.34 0.23 1.42
CA VAL A 61 1.12 -0.99 1.61
C VAL A 61 2.59 -0.76 1.27
N ALA A 62 2.88 -0.10 0.15
CA ALA A 62 4.25 0.26 -0.24
C ALA A 62 4.92 1.18 0.78
N SER A 63 4.23 2.25 1.20
CA SER A 63 4.71 3.17 2.23
C SER A 63 4.96 2.49 3.57
N TYR A 64 4.16 1.46 3.90
CA TYR A 64 4.36 0.68 5.10
C TYR A 64 5.59 -0.22 5.02
N ASP A 65 5.84 -0.86 3.88
CA ASP A 65 7.09 -1.61 3.66
C ASP A 65 8.31 -0.70 3.80
N ASP A 66 8.30 0.50 3.20
CA ASP A 66 9.35 1.50 3.37
C ASP A 66 9.58 1.84 4.84
N TYR A 67 8.51 2.08 5.61
CA TYR A 67 8.62 2.31 7.05
C TYR A 67 9.30 1.16 7.79
N LEU A 68 8.93 -0.10 7.51
CA LEU A 68 9.55 -1.25 8.17
C LEU A 68 11.05 -1.35 7.82
N ASN A 69 11.42 -1.02 6.57
CA ASN A 69 12.81 -1.00 6.11
C ASN A 69 13.62 0.14 6.73
N GLU A 70 13.13 1.38 6.68
CA GLU A 70 13.83 2.57 7.15
C GLU A 70 14.12 2.54 8.66
N TYR A 71 13.19 2.00 9.43
CA TYR A 71 13.29 1.96 10.89
C TYR A 71 13.77 0.60 11.43
N ASP A 72 13.99 -0.38 10.55
CA ASP A 72 14.34 -1.77 10.89
C ASP A 72 13.45 -2.36 11.99
N VAL A 73 12.13 -2.22 11.82
CA VAL A 73 11.12 -2.76 12.72
C VAL A 73 10.30 -3.83 12.02
N SER A 74 9.80 -4.79 12.79
CA SER A 74 8.97 -5.88 12.23
C SER A 74 7.48 -5.51 12.11
N VAL A 75 6.99 -4.61 12.96
CA VAL A 75 5.58 -4.17 12.99
C VAL A 75 5.41 -2.94 13.88
N ASP A 76 4.38 -2.16 13.64
CA ASP A 76 3.89 -1.14 14.56
C ASP A 76 2.35 -1.11 14.66
N TYR A 77 1.80 -0.14 15.39
CA TYR A 77 0.35 0.00 15.62
C TYR A 77 -0.50 0.23 14.36
N ARG A 78 0.10 0.65 13.23
CA ARG A 78 -0.64 0.93 11.99
C ARG A 78 -1.00 -0.35 11.25
N TRP A 79 -0.24 -1.43 11.43
CA TRP A 79 -0.51 -2.71 10.77
C TRP A 79 -1.91 -3.25 11.06
N ASP A 80 -2.40 -3.14 12.30
CA ASP A 80 -3.74 -3.61 12.65
C ASP A 80 -4.83 -2.93 11.82
N LYS A 81 -4.66 -1.64 11.49
CA LYS A 81 -5.57 -0.91 10.62
C LYS A 81 -5.45 -1.40 9.17
N ILE A 82 -4.22 -1.47 8.65
CA ILE A 82 -3.93 -1.90 7.27
C ILE A 82 -4.49 -3.31 7.02
N ARG A 83 -4.21 -4.26 7.93
CA ARG A 83 -4.74 -5.62 7.87
C ARG A 83 -6.26 -5.64 7.88
N ALA A 84 -6.91 -4.86 8.75
CA ALA A 84 -8.37 -4.81 8.80
C ALA A 84 -8.97 -4.26 7.50
N MET A 85 -8.34 -3.25 6.90
CA MET A 85 -8.75 -2.70 5.60
C MET A 85 -8.60 -3.71 4.46
N LEU A 86 -7.45 -4.40 4.38
CA LEU A 86 -7.22 -5.48 3.41
C LEU A 86 -8.21 -6.65 3.60
N SER A 87 -8.46 -7.04 4.86
CA SER A 87 -9.33 -8.18 5.20
C SER A 87 -10.80 -7.93 4.88
N LYS A 88 -11.28 -6.69 5.07
CA LYS A 88 -12.68 -6.31 4.86
C LYS A 88 -13.17 -6.64 3.45
N ASP A 89 -12.31 -6.40 2.46
CA ASP A 89 -12.60 -6.52 1.04
C ASP A 89 -11.57 -7.42 0.33
N LYS A 90 -11.06 -8.43 1.04
CA LYS A 90 -9.92 -9.29 0.65
C LYS A 90 -9.96 -9.79 -0.79
N ARG A 91 -11.16 -10.19 -1.27
CA ARG A 91 -11.35 -10.69 -2.65
C ARG A 91 -10.89 -9.71 -3.74
N TYR A 92 -10.88 -8.41 -3.44
CA TYR A 92 -10.47 -7.38 -4.37
C TYR A 92 -8.97 -7.07 -4.27
N PHE A 93 -8.36 -7.36 -3.12
CA PHE A 93 -6.95 -7.16 -2.85
C PHE A 93 -6.09 -8.39 -3.11
N VAL A 94 -6.64 -9.50 -3.64
CA VAL A 94 -5.91 -10.75 -3.85
C VAL A 94 -4.59 -10.53 -4.56
N GLU A 95 -4.58 -9.84 -5.70
CA GLU A 95 -3.33 -9.61 -6.44
C GLU A 95 -2.31 -8.76 -5.68
N LEU A 96 -2.77 -7.83 -4.82
CA LEU A 96 -1.89 -7.02 -3.99
C LEU A 96 -1.32 -7.87 -2.84
N ILE A 97 -2.18 -8.64 -2.18
CA ILE A 97 -1.79 -9.55 -1.09
C ILE A 97 -0.82 -10.61 -1.61
N ASP A 98 -1.09 -11.23 -2.76
CA ASP A 98 -0.25 -12.25 -3.37
C ASP A 98 1.14 -11.69 -3.72
N TYR A 99 1.20 -10.48 -4.28
CA TYR A 99 2.47 -9.82 -4.61
C TYR A 99 3.34 -9.58 -3.37
N TRP A 100 2.75 -9.05 -2.30
CA TRP A 100 3.49 -8.69 -1.09
C TRP A 100 3.69 -9.85 -0.11
N SER A 101 2.90 -10.92 -0.18
CA SER A 101 3.03 -12.11 0.69
C SER A 101 4.08 -13.10 0.22
N LEU A 102 4.43 -13.08 -1.07
CA LEU A 102 5.43 -13.97 -1.68
C LEU A 102 5.33 -15.40 -1.09
N ASP A 103 4.15 -15.99 -1.06
CA ASP A 103 3.87 -17.24 -0.31
C ASP A 103 4.79 -18.42 -0.69
N ASN A 104 5.37 -18.35 -1.90
CA ASN A 104 6.29 -19.34 -2.44
C ASN A 104 7.77 -19.06 -2.15
N GLU A 105 8.12 -17.93 -1.53
CA GLU A 105 9.49 -17.59 -1.14
C GLU A 105 9.67 -17.75 0.38
N HIS A 106 10.71 -18.47 0.78
CA HIS A 106 10.99 -18.78 2.19
C HIS A 106 12.35 -18.27 2.66
N ASP A 107 13.17 -17.77 1.73
CA ASP A 107 14.43 -17.11 2.04
C ASP A 107 14.16 -15.69 2.56
N GLU A 108 14.55 -15.42 3.81
CA GLU A 108 14.37 -14.11 4.45
C GLU A 108 15.11 -13.00 3.72
N ASP A 109 16.18 -13.32 2.98
CA ASP A 109 16.95 -12.36 2.19
C ASP A 109 16.28 -12.00 0.85
N HIS A 110 15.22 -12.73 0.45
CA HIS A 110 14.52 -12.55 -0.83
C HIS A 110 13.05 -12.12 -0.67
N ILE A 111 12.64 -11.69 0.51
CA ILE A 111 11.29 -11.19 0.78
C ILE A 111 11.29 -9.71 1.14
N PHE A 112 10.16 -9.03 0.89
CA PHE A 112 9.92 -7.68 1.41
C PHE A 112 9.80 -7.70 2.94
N LYS A 113 10.07 -6.58 3.60
CA LYS A 113 9.99 -6.49 5.06
C LYS A 113 8.57 -6.69 5.58
N ILE A 114 7.56 -6.28 4.80
CA ILE A 114 6.13 -6.48 5.08
C ILE A 114 5.64 -7.92 4.84
N THR A 115 6.43 -8.75 4.14
CA THR A 115 6.00 -10.09 3.71
C THR A 115 5.44 -10.96 4.85
N PRO A 116 6.11 -11.07 6.02
CA PRO A 116 5.58 -11.89 7.12
C PRO A 116 4.22 -11.39 7.63
N LEU A 117 3.99 -10.08 7.57
CA LEU A 117 2.72 -9.46 7.96
C LEU A 117 1.64 -9.74 6.92
N MET A 118 1.95 -9.58 5.63
CA MET A 118 1.00 -9.79 4.55
C MET A 118 0.44 -11.23 4.52
N ARG A 119 1.25 -12.23 4.90
CA ARG A 119 0.81 -13.63 5.08
C ARG A 119 -0.23 -13.84 6.18
N THR A 120 -0.44 -12.85 7.05
CA THR A 120 -1.45 -12.90 8.14
C THR A 120 -2.80 -12.28 7.76
N VAL A 121 -2.90 -11.71 6.55
CA VAL A 121 -4.14 -11.17 5.97
C VAL A 121 -4.99 -12.30 5.43
#